data_AF-A0A261KID8-F1
#
_entry.id   AF-A0A261KID8-F1
#
_cell.length_a   1.000
_cell.length_b   1.000
_cell.length_c   1.000
_cell.angle_alpha   90.00
_cell.angle_beta   90.00
_cell.angle_gamma   90.00
#
_symmetry.space_group_name_H-M   'P 1'
#
loop_
_entity.id
_entity.type
_entity.pdbx_description
1 polymer ?
#
loop_
_entity_poly.entity_id
_entity_poly.type
_entity_poly.pdbx_seq_one_letter_code
_entity_poly.pdbx_strand_id
1 'polypeptide(L)'
;MLCNSLTRLQIDRNSTLAEALSNFSLNKQSEIPWLVKLLENPKSPLALPGNINLFGHDCLHLLLARGTSGADEAFVIGFTMGNDLKTNRLHILIFKVFTQFFYPVKYRFTSYQLQIFDQGLILGQQLKTKNIHQFDFNLVLDKSIGEMRSYFGINLKQLEEFIDYTKLI
;
A
#
# COMPACT_ATOMS: atom_id res chain seq x y z
N MET A 1 -19.56 -15.90 1.60
CA MET A 1 -18.97 -15.10 0.51
C MET A 1 -18.87 -13.66 1.02
N LEU A 2 -17.83 -13.36 1.80
CA LEU A 2 -17.63 -12.01 2.34
C LEU A 2 -16.89 -11.22 1.26
N CYS A 3 -17.58 -10.24 0.69
CA CYS A 3 -17.00 -9.26 -0.21
C CYS A 3 -15.96 -8.46 0.60
N ASN A 4 -14.67 -8.69 0.34
CA ASN A 4 -13.55 -7.99 0.97
C ASN A 4 -13.48 -6.56 0.42
N SER A 5 -14.33 -5.67 0.91
CA SER A 5 -14.32 -4.26 0.55
C SER A 5 -13.10 -3.55 1.15
N LEU A 6 -12.67 -2.47 0.50
CA LEU A 6 -11.66 -1.56 1.04
C LEU A 6 -12.11 -0.99 2.39
N THR A 7 -11.31 -1.20 3.44
CA THR A 7 -11.66 -0.74 4.79
C THR A 7 -11.02 0.61 5.04
N ARG A 8 -11.84 1.62 5.31
CA ARG A 8 -11.36 2.93 5.74
C ARG A 8 -11.04 2.89 7.23
N LEU A 9 -9.77 3.01 7.57
CA LEU A 9 -9.37 3.23 8.95
C LEU A 9 -9.81 4.62 9.40
N GLN A 10 -10.48 4.69 10.55
CA GLN A 10 -10.70 5.94 11.25
C GLN A 10 -9.40 6.32 11.96
N ILE A 11 -8.69 7.32 11.42
CA ILE A 11 -7.42 7.79 11.96
C ILE A 11 -7.56 9.27 12.27
N ASP A 12 -7.29 9.65 13.52
CA ASP A 12 -7.20 11.05 13.91
C ASP A 12 -6.03 11.72 13.19
N ARG A 13 -6.33 12.79 12.45
CA ARG A 13 -5.32 13.55 11.71
C ARG A 13 -4.32 14.26 12.61
N ASN A 14 -4.69 14.52 13.87
CA ASN A 14 -3.83 15.18 14.84
C ASN A 14 -2.95 14.20 15.62
N SER A 15 -3.28 12.91 15.60
CA SER A 15 -2.42 11.88 16.20
C SER A 15 -1.07 11.83 15.48
N THR A 16 -0.01 11.64 16.26
CA THR A 16 1.34 11.46 15.72
C THR A 16 1.45 10.13 14.99
N LEU A 17 2.40 10.02 14.06
CA LEU A 17 2.68 8.77 13.37
C LEU A 17 3.02 7.64 14.36
N ALA A 18 3.77 7.94 15.43
CA ALA A 18 4.08 7.00 16.50
C ALA A 18 2.83 6.49 17.24
N GLU A 19 1.93 7.38 17.64
CA GLU A 19 0.68 7.01 18.32
C GLU A 19 -0.19 6.12 17.42
N ALA A 20 -0.36 6.53 16.17
CA ALA A 20 -1.14 5.79 15.18
C ALA A 20 -0.54 4.40 14.90
N LEU A 21 0.78 4.28 14.80
CA LEU A 21 1.49 3.01 14.62
C LEU A 21 1.31 2.07 15.81
N SER A 22 1.37 2.59 17.04
CA SER A 22 1.18 1.74 18.23
C SER A 22 -0.22 1.11 18.22
N ASN A 23 -1.25 1.89 17.88
CA ASN A 23 -2.62 1.42 17.76
C ASN A 23 -2.83 0.46 16.58
N PHE A 24 -2.13 0.68 15.47
CA PHE A 24 -2.19 -0.17 14.29
C PHE A 24 -1.53 -1.53 14.52
N SER A 25 -0.36 -1.55 15.17
CA SER A 25 0.44 -2.75 15.42
C SER A 25 -0.25 -3.71 16.40
N LEU A 26 -0.97 -3.17 17.39
CA LEU A 26 -1.78 -3.98 18.34
C LEU A 26 -2.86 -4.82 17.65
N ASN A 27 -3.26 -4.45 16.42
CA ASN A 27 -4.30 -5.12 15.65
C ASN A 27 -3.76 -6.09 14.57
N LYS A 28 -2.44 -6.21 14.39
CA LYS A 28 -1.85 -6.78 13.16
C LYS A 28 -0.75 -7.80 13.46
N GLN A 29 -1.11 -9.09 13.50
CA GLN A 29 -0.12 -10.17 13.52
C GLN A 29 -0.65 -11.36 12.70
N SER A 30 -0.20 -11.53 11.45
CA SER A 30 0.19 -12.86 10.90
C SER A 30 0.34 -13.00 9.38
N GLU A 31 -0.13 -12.12 8.49
CA GLU A 31 -0.29 -12.56 7.07
C GLU A 31 0.69 -12.00 6.01
N ILE A 32 1.54 -11.02 6.34
CA ILE A 32 2.40 -10.30 5.38
C ILE A 32 3.92 -10.66 5.38
N PRO A 33 4.48 -11.63 6.15
CA PRO A 33 5.92 -11.89 6.06
C PRO A 33 6.44 -12.33 4.68
N TRP A 34 5.57 -12.84 3.79
CA TRP A 34 6.00 -13.45 2.53
C TRP A 34 6.01 -12.49 1.33
N LEU A 35 5.02 -11.61 1.25
CA LEU A 35 4.93 -10.55 0.24
C LEU A 35 6.06 -9.53 0.41
N VAL A 36 6.30 -9.12 1.67
CA VAL A 36 7.43 -8.26 2.03
C VAL A 36 8.74 -8.93 1.65
N LYS A 37 8.95 -10.21 1.96
CA LYS A 37 10.15 -10.96 1.54
C LYS A 37 10.34 -11.06 0.02
N LEU A 38 9.27 -11.12 -0.77
CA LEU A 38 9.38 -11.17 -2.23
C LEU A 38 9.84 -9.83 -2.81
N LEU A 39 9.31 -8.71 -2.29
CA LEU A 39 9.70 -7.35 -2.70
C LEU A 39 11.07 -6.95 -2.12
N GLU A 40 11.38 -7.41 -0.90
CA GLU A 40 12.58 -7.02 -0.16
C GLU A 40 13.85 -7.74 -0.57
N ASN A 41 13.79 -8.96 -1.14
CA ASN A 41 15.00 -9.74 -1.38
C ASN A 41 15.82 -9.17 -2.57
N PRO A 42 16.97 -8.50 -2.32
CA PRO A 42 17.78 -7.92 -3.38
C PRO A 42 18.55 -8.96 -4.19
N LYS A 43 18.60 -10.23 -3.73
CA LYS A 43 19.16 -11.37 -4.47
C LYS A 43 18.10 -12.12 -5.28
N SER A 44 16.83 -11.72 -5.18
CA SER A 44 15.81 -12.17 -6.11
C SER A 44 16.08 -11.50 -7.47
N PRO A 45 16.12 -12.23 -8.59
CA PRO A 45 16.14 -11.62 -9.93
C PRO A 45 14.91 -10.75 -10.23
N LEU A 46 13.96 -10.68 -9.28
CA LEU A 46 12.69 -9.95 -9.31
C LEU A 46 12.63 -8.92 -8.17
N ALA A 47 13.73 -8.22 -7.85
CA ALA A 47 13.69 -7.06 -6.96
C ALA A 47 12.81 -5.99 -7.61
N LEU A 48 11.50 -6.11 -7.43
CA LEU A 48 10.52 -5.26 -8.06
C LEU A 48 10.63 -3.86 -7.43
N PRO A 49 10.56 -2.80 -8.24
CA PRO A 49 10.51 -1.44 -7.73
C PRO A 49 9.32 -1.23 -6.79
N GLY A 50 9.45 -0.28 -5.87
CA GLY A 50 8.52 -0.05 -4.78
C GLY A 50 8.78 -0.92 -3.55
N ASN A 51 9.97 -1.52 -3.44
CA ASN A 51 10.36 -2.24 -2.23
C ASN A 51 10.42 -1.28 -1.03
N ILE A 52 9.63 -1.57 0.01
CA ILE A 52 9.53 -0.78 1.23
C ILE A 52 9.70 -1.72 2.43
N ASN A 53 10.37 -1.25 3.48
CA ASN A 53 10.50 -2.05 4.69
C ASN A 53 9.15 -2.19 5.42
N LEU A 54 9.00 -3.22 6.26
CA LEU A 54 7.75 -3.47 6.99
C LEU A 54 7.24 -2.24 7.75
N PHE A 55 8.16 -1.48 8.36
CA PHE A 55 7.83 -0.26 9.09
C PHE A 55 7.24 0.82 8.18
N GLY A 56 7.89 1.12 7.05
CA GLY A 56 7.40 2.06 6.05
C GLY A 56 6.09 1.61 5.41
N HIS A 57 5.92 0.30 5.21
CA HIS A 57 4.67 -0.29 4.72
C HIS A 57 3.51 0.01 5.67
N ASP A 58 3.71 -0.21 6.97
CA ASP A 58 2.70 0.09 7.98
C ASP A 58 2.44 1.61 8.10
N CYS A 59 3.46 2.45 7.91
CA CYS A 59 3.26 3.90 7.78
C CYS A 59 2.37 4.25 6.57
N LEU A 60 2.55 3.60 5.41
CA LEU A 60 1.73 3.84 4.23
C LEU A 60 0.26 3.44 4.45
N HIS A 61 -0.01 2.35 5.17
CA HIS A 61 -1.38 2.00 5.57
C HIS A 61 -2.05 3.16 6.32
N LEU A 62 -1.35 3.75 7.28
CA LEU A 62 -1.87 4.88 8.06
C LEU A 62 -2.08 6.13 7.20
N LEU A 63 -1.10 6.47 6.36
CA LEU A 63 -1.19 7.64 5.49
C LEU A 63 -2.32 7.51 4.46
N LEU A 64 -2.56 6.31 3.94
CA LEU A 64 -3.64 6.01 2.97
C LEU A 64 -4.98 5.66 3.65
N ALA A 65 -5.01 5.63 4.98
CA ALA A 65 -6.16 5.21 5.78
C ALA A 65 -6.71 3.83 5.37
N ARG A 66 -5.82 2.87 5.09
CA ARG A 66 -6.14 1.52 4.62
C ARG A 66 -5.89 0.49 5.70
N GLY A 67 -6.84 -0.43 5.84
CA GLY A 67 -6.74 -1.58 6.74
C GLY A 67 -5.73 -2.63 6.27
N THR A 68 -5.93 -3.87 6.67
CA THR A 68 -4.98 -4.97 6.46
C THR A 68 -5.64 -6.15 5.75
N SER A 69 -6.83 -5.94 5.19
CA SER A 69 -7.51 -6.94 4.38
C SER A 69 -6.71 -7.20 3.11
N GLY A 70 -6.91 -8.34 2.46
CA GLY A 70 -6.21 -8.61 1.20
C GLY A 70 -6.47 -7.56 0.11
N ALA A 71 -7.61 -6.86 0.13
CA ALA A 71 -7.87 -5.73 -0.77
C ALA A 71 -7.07 -4.48 -0.37
N ASP A 72 -7.01 -4.15 0.93
CA ASP A 72 -6.21 -3.02 1.41
C ASP A 72 -4.71 -3.24 1.16
N GLU A 73 -4.21 -4.45 1.36
CA GLU A 73 -2.82 -4.82 1.02
C GLU A 73 -2.56 -4.65 -0.49
N ALA A 74 -3.45 -5.19 -1.33
CA ALA A 74 -3.34 -5.04 -2.78
C ALA A 74 -3.27 -3.57 -3.20
N PHE A 75 -4.08 -2.71 -2.58
CA PHE A 75 -4.06 -1.27 -2.80
C PHE A 75 -2.73 -0.63 -2.41
N VAL A 76 -2.23 -0.89 -1.20
CA VAL A 76 -0.99 -0.29 -0.69
C VAL A 76 0.22 -0.72 -1.54
N ILE A 77 0.29 -1.98 -1.96
CA ILE A 77 1.36 -2.45 -2.85
C ILE A 77 1.26 -1.76 -4.22
N GLY A 78 0.06 -1.73 -4.80
CA GLY A 78 -0.19 -1.04 -6.07
C GLY A 78 0.25 0.41 -5.99
N PHE A 79 -0.15 1.12 -4.94
CA PHE A 79 0.25 2.50 -4.68
C PHE A 79 1.77 2.65 -4.59
N THR A 80 2.44 1.79 -3.84
CA THR A 80 3.88 1.85 -3.64
C THR A 80 4.64 1.60 -4.94
N MET A 81 4.23 0.59 -5.71
CA MET A 81 4.78 0.34 -7.05
C MET A 81 4.50 1.52 -8.00
N GLY A 82 3.30 2.07 -8.00
CA GLY A 82 2.92 3.18 -8.88
C GLY A 82 3.64 4.49 -8.55
N ASN A 83 4.04 4.64 -7.29
CA ASN A 83 4.78 5.81 -6.82
C ASN A 83 6.29 5.75 -7.10
N ASP A 84 6.85 4.55 -7.35
CA ASP A 84 8.25 4.39 -7.73
C ASP A 84 8.46 4.70 -9.22
N LEU A 85 9.37 5.63 -9.50
CA LEU A 85 9.75 6.05 -10.86
C LEU A 85 10.43 4.93 -11.67
N LYS A 86 10.97 3.90 -11.02
CA LYS A 86 11.60 2.74 -11.68
C LYS A 86 10.58 1.68 -12.08
N THR A 87 9.33 1.79 -11.63
CA THR A 87 8.27 0.84 -12.01
C THR A 87 7.91 0.99 -13.48
N ASN A 88 7.93 -0.14 -14.19
CA ASN A 88 7.55 -0.21 -15.59
C ASN A 88 6.48 -1.31 -15.80
N ARG A 89 5.94 -1.39 -17.03
CA ARG A 89 4.87 -2.34 -17.36
C ARG A 89 5.28 -3.81 -17.20
N LEU A 90 6.55 -4.13 -17.44
CA LEU A 90 7.05 -5.49 -17.26
C LEU A 90 7.07 -5.88 -15.78
N HIS A 91 7.51 -4.99 -14.89
CA HIS A 91 7.45 -5.19 -13.44
C HIS A 91 6.02 -5.45 -12.95
N ILE A 92 5.06 -4.65 -13.43
CA ILE A 92 3.64 -4.80 -13.10
C ILE A 92 3.11 -6.15 -13.59
N LEU A 93 3.41 -6.52 -14.84
CA LEU A 93 2.96 -7.79 -15.41
C LEU A 93 3.52 -9.00 -14.64
N ILE A 94 4.82 -8.97 -14.35
CA ILE A 94 5.50 -9.99 -13.54
C ILE A 94 4.82 -10.09 -12.18
N PHE A 95 4.61 -8.97 -11.48
CA PHE A 95 3.96 -8.98 -10.17
C PHE A 95 2.58 -9.64 -10.19
N LYS A 96 1.73 -9.28 -11.17
CA LYS A 96 0.39 -9.86 -11.31
C LYS A 96 0.42 -11.36 -11.58
N VAL A 97 1.30 -11.81 -12.46
CA VAL A 97 1.47 -13.24 -12.76
C VAL A 97 1.94 -14.01 -11.52
N PHE A 98 2.93 -13.48 -10.80
CA PHE A 98 3.41 -14.10 -9.56
C PHE A 98 2.31 -14.22 -8.52
N THR A 99 1.61 -13.12 -8.22
CA THR A 99 0.53 -13.08 -7.22
C THR A 99 -0.68 -13.94 -7.58
N GLN A 100 -0.93 -14.23 -8.86
CA GLN A 100 -2.02 -15.14 -9.26
C GLN A 100 -1.64 -16.62 -9.24
N PHE A 101 -0.44 -16.97 -9.71
CA PHE A 101 -0.13 -18.38 -10.03
C PHE A 101 0.90 -19.01 -9.08
N PHE A 102 1.86 -18.23 -8.61
CA PHE A 102 3.03 -18.74 -7.87
C PHE A 102 2.90 -18.56 -6.36
N TYR A 103 1.98 -17.69 -5.92
CA TYR A 103 1.69 -17.50 -4.49
C TYR A 103 0.97 -18.73 -3.89
N PRO A 104 1.18 -19.02 -2.59
CA PRO A 104 0.36 -19.99 -1.87
C PRO A 104 -1.12 -19.61 -2.00
N VAL A 105 -2.01 -20.60 -2.12
CA VAL A 105 -3.43 -20.40 -2.47
C VAL A 105 -4.11 -19.32 -1.60
N LYS A 106 -3.83 -19.30 -0.30
CA LYS A 106 -4.39 -18.31 0.65
C LYS A 106 -3.94 -16.85 0.43
N TYR A 107 -2.84 -16.65 -0.30
CA TYR A 107 -2.27 -15.32 -0.58
C TYR A 107 -2.38 -14.93 -2.06
N ARG A 108 -3.01 -15.78 -2.89
CA ARG A 108 -3.20 -15.45 -4.30
C ARG A 108 -4.17 -14.30 -4.43
N PHE A 109 -3.81 -13.34 -5.29
CA PHE A 109 -4.69 -12.24 -5.58
C PHE A 109 -5.88 -12.74 -6.41
N THR A 110 -7.08 -12.44 -5.92
CA THR A 110 -8.32 -12.58 -6.67
C THR A 110 -8.39 -11.53 -7.78
N SER A 111 -9.26 -11.73 -8.78
CA SER A 111 -9.50 -10.72 -9.82
C SER A 111 -9.90 -9.36 -9.24
N TYR A 112 -10.69 -9.36 -8.17
CA TYR A 112 -11.06 -8.15 -7.45
C TYR A 112 -9.84 -7.46 -6.83
N GLN A 113 -8.98 -8.20 -6.13
CA GLN A 113 -7.76 -7.63 -5.55
C GLN A 113 -6.79 -7.09 -6.61
N LEU A 114 -6.75 -7.67 -7.81
CA LEU A 114 -5.96 -7.10 -8.92
C LEU A 114 -6.53 -5.78 -9.44
N GLN A 115 -7.85 -5.62 -9.48
CA GLN A 115 -8.49 -4.34 -9.80
C GLN A 115 -8.14 -3.28 -8.74
N ILE A 116 -8.20 -3.66 -7.45
CA ILE A 116 -7.82 -2.78 -6.35
C ILE A 116 -6.31 -2.43 -6.39
N PHE A 117 -5.46 -3.38 -6.76
CA PHE A 117 -4.04 -3.12 -7.02
C PHE A 117 -3.87 -2.08 -8.15
N ASP A 118 -4.60 -2.22 -9.25
CA ASP A 118 -4.54 -1.26 -10.36
C ASP A 118 -5.01 0.14 -9.96
N GLN A 119 -6.02 0.23 -9.08
CA GLN A 119 -6.45 1.50 -8.52
C GLN A 119 -5.33 2.15 -7.68
N GLY A 120 -4.71 1.38 -6.79
CA GLY A 120 -3.54 1.84 -6.03
C GLY A 120 -2.44 2.32 -6.96
N LEU A 121 -2.12 1.55 -8.00
CA LEU A 121 -1.09 1.87 -9.00
C LEU A 121 -1.33 3.22 -9.67
N ILE A 122 -2.54 3.45 -10.19
CA ILE A 122 -2.90 4.71 -10.86
C ILE A 122 -2.76 5.88 -9.88
N LEU A 123 -3.23 5.72 -8.65
CA LEU A 123 -3.13 6.78 -7.65
C LEU A 123 -1.66 7.09 -7.30
N GLY A 124 -0.83 6.08 -7.10
CA GLY A 124 0.61 6.26 -6.84
C GLY A 124 1.31 6.99 -7.99
N GLN A 125 0.90 6.71 -9.23
CA GLN A 125 1.40 7.39 -10.45
C GLN A 125 0.97 8.86 -10.52
N GLN A 126 -0.21 9.22 -10.01
CA GLN A 126 -0.70 10.61 -10.01
C GLN A 126 -0.06 11.48 -8.93
N LEU A 127 0.42 10.88 -7.84
CA LEU A 127 1.02 11.63 -6.73
C LEU A 127 2.30 12.36 -7.17
N LYS A 128 2.41 13.66 -6.88
CA LYS A 128 3.58 14.47 -7.27
C LYS A 128 4.85 14.04 -6.54
N THR A 129 4.74 13.75 -5.25
CA THR A 129 5.87 13.23 -4.47
C THR A 129 6.10 11.77 -4.83
N LYS A 130 7.33 11.44 -5.25
CA LYS A 130 7.70 10.12 -5.78
C LYS A 130 8.66 9.39 -4.88
N ASN A 131 8.77 8.08 -5.09
CA ASN A 131 9.66 7.18 -4.36
C ASN A 131 9.46 7.22 -2.84
N ILE A 132 8.21 7.31 -2.37
CA ILE A 132 7.87 7.35 -0.94
C ILE A 132 8.41 6.12 -0.20
N HIS A 133 8.58 4.98 -0.89
CA HIS A 133 9.21 3.78 -0.34
C HIS A 133 10.64 4.00 0.18
N GLN A 134 11.33 5.06 -0.25
CA GLN A 134 12.69 5.43 0.18
C GLN A 134 12.71 6.42 1.34
N PHE A 135 11.56 6.94 1.74
CA PHE A 135 11.47 7.93 2.80
C PHE A 135 11.70 7.29 4.16
N ASP A 136 12.58 7.88 4.98
CA ASP A 136 12.84 7.40 6.33
C ASP A 136 11.79 7.91 7.31
N PHE A 137 10.76 7.09 7.53
CA PHE A 137 9.67 7.39 8.45
C PHE A 137 10.10 7.51 9.92
N ASN A 138 11.29 7.02 10.30
CA ASN A 138 11.79 7.15 11.68
C ASN A 138 12.03 8.62 12.06
N LEU A 139 12.30 9.48 11.08
CA LEU A 139 12.59 10.90 11.28
C LEU A 139 11.36 11.76 11.56
N VAL A 140 10.15 11.20 11.42
CA VAL A 140 8.89 11.96 11.48
C VAL A 140 7.85 11.29 12.38
N LEU A 141 8.29 10.44 13.31
CA LEU A 141 7.41 9.75 14.25
C LEU A 141 6.60 10.72 15.13
N ASP A 142 7.13 11.91 15.40
CA ASP A 142 6.49 13.00 16.15
C ASP A 142 5.50 13.82 15.32
N LYS A 143 5.52 13.68 13.99
CA LYS A 143 4.64 14.44 13.10
C LYS A 143 3.25 13.85 13.06
N SER A 144 2.24 14.71 12.96
CA SER A 144 0.86 14.28 12.83
C SER A 144 0.59 13.62 11.48
N ILE A 145 -0.38 12.71 11.44
CA ILE A 145 -0.83 12.08 10.19
C ILE A 145 -1.28 13.13 9.16
N GLY A 146 -1.93 14.21 9.63
CA GLY A 146 -2.37 15.31 8.79
C GLY A 146 -1.23 16.08 8.13
N GLU A 147 -0.15 16.35 8.87
CA GLU A 147 1.05 16.99 8.34
C GLU A 147 1.73 16.10 7.31
N MET A 148 1.91 14.81 7.61
CA MET A 148 2.57 13.88 6.69
C MET A 148 1.77 13.66 5.40
N ARG A 149 0.44 13.56 5.48
CA ARG A 149 -0.42 13.52 4.29
C ARG A 149 -0.25 14.77 3.44
N SER A 150 -0.20 15.95 4.07
CA SER A 150 0.00 17.22 3.35
C SER A 150 1.38 17.28 2.69
N TYR A 151 2.43 16.84 3.40
CA TYR A 151 3.79 16.77 2.89
C TYR A 151 3.92 15.88 1.64
N PHE A 152 3.30 14.70 1.66
CA PHE A 152 3.30 13.79 0.51
C PHE A 152 2.27 14.15 -0.57
N GLY A 153 1.37 15.11 -0.30
CA GLY A 153 0.27 15.47 -1.21
C GLY A 153 -0.86 14.44 -1.26
N ILE A 154 -1.02 13.62 -0.21
CA ILE A 154 -2.06 12.59 -0.12
C ILE A 154 -3.38 13.24 0.30
N ASN A 155 -4.36 13.23 -0.61
CA ASN A 155 -5.71 13.70 -0.35
C ASN A 155 -6.70 12.52 -0.29
N LEU A 156 -7.19 12.20 0.92
CA LEU A 156 -8.12 11.08 1.10
C LEU A 156 -9.48 11.27 0.41
N LYS A 157 -9.95 12.51 0.19
CA LYS A 157 -11.20 12.72 -0.54
C LYS A 157 -11.05 12.31 -2.01
N GLN A 158 -9.93 12.70 -2.62
CA GLN A 158 -9.59 12.28 -3.98
C GLN A 158 -9.43 10.74 -4.07
N LEU A 159 -8.89 10.13 -3.01
CA LEU A 159 -8.76 8.68 -2.88
C LEU A 159 -10.13 7.98 -2.89
N GLU A 160 -11.07 8.51 -2.10
CA GLU A 160 -12.45 8.00 -1.98
C GLU A 160 -13.24 8.15 -3.28
N GLU A 161 -13.20 9.33 -3.89
CA GLU A 161 -13.84 9.58 -5.18
C GLU A 161 -13.31 8.61 -6.25
N PHE A 162 -11.99 8.44 -6.34
CA PHE A 162 -11.37 7.55 -7.32
C PHE A 162 -11.80 6.08 -7.15
N ILE A 163 -11.86 5.58 -5.90
CA ILE A 163 -12.29 4.22 -5.58
C ILE A 163 -13.78 4.01 -5.87
N ASP A 164 -14.64 4.97 -5.55
CA ASP A 164 -16.08 4.85 -5.79
C ASP A 164 -16.43 4.94 -7.29
N TYR A 165 -15.75 5.79 -8.06
CA TYR A 165 -15.91 5.85 -9.51
C TYR A 165 -15.59 4.52 -10.20
N THR A 166 -14.65 3.74 -9.68
CA THR A 166 -14.29 2.44 -10.27
C THR A 166 -15.19 1.28 -9.83
N LYS A 167 -16.14 1.48 -8.90
CA LYS A 167 -17.21 0.52 -8.61
C LYS A 167 -18.38 0.58 -9.61
N LEU A 168 -18.41 1.60 -10.46
CA LEU A 168 -19.49 1.87 -11.42
C LEU A 168 -19.20 1.33 -12.85
N ILE A 169 -18.09 0.62 -13.04
CA ILE A 169 -17.66 0.01 -14.30
C ILE A 169 -17.59 -1.51 -14.10
#